data_AF-A0A1L0B035-F1
#
_entry.id   AF-A0A1L0B035-F1
#
_cell.length_a   1.000
_cell.length_b   1.000
_cell.length_c   1.000
_cell.angle_alpha   90.00
_cell.angle_beta   90.00
_cell.angle_gamma   90.00
#
_symmetry.space_group_name_H-M   'P 1'
#
loop_
_entity.id
_entity.type
_entity.pdbx_description
1 polymer ?
#
loop_
_entity_poly.entity_id
_entity_poly.type
_entity_poly.pdbx_seq_one_letter_code
_entity_poly.pdbx_strand_id
1 'polypeptide(L)'
;MFRSIINILTHQKRFYSISKEVKIPPEQIQKINEWIDNFNKDTVPKSCMSVQYVRSSGPGGQNVNKLSTKCSLEILNVKKSGFSLEKGSKLSGSQWIPQPLLHMMINGNVKTNYVMPDIMKLYYKPQKDSLVIQSDSERKRNLNEVHCFNKLQKIFKESFYVQKEVSIENKEKWQRIKERENEKRLQQKKFNQMRRKFYKDN
;
A
#
# COMPACT_ATOMS: atom_id res chain seq x y z
N MET A 1 23.85 -9.11 -43.94
CA MET A 1 24.64 -8.82 -42.73
C MET A 1 23.94 -7.74 -41.93
N PHE A 2 23.72 -8.02 -40.65
CA PHE A 2 22.73 -7.45 -39.76
C PHE A 2 22.90 -5.95 -39.48
N ARG A 3 21.90 -5.14 -39.87
CA ARG A 3 21.70 -3.78 -39.36
C ARG A 3 20.75 -3.83 -38.17
N SER A 4 21.30 -3.50 -37.01
CA SER A 4 20.64 -2.89 -35.85
C SER A 4 19.27 -3.45 -35.45
N ILE A 5 19.31 -4.52 -34.66
CA ILE A 5 18.27 -4.80 -33.67
C ILE A 5 18.44 -3.74 -32.57
N ILE A 6 17.34 -3.02 -32.28
CA ILE A 6 16.91 -2.38 -31.03
C ILE A 6 16.06 -1.16 -31.45
N ASN A 7 14.84 -1.46 -31.88
CA ASN A 7 13.76 -0.48 -31.99
C ASN A 7 12.56 -1.04 -31.22
N ILE A 8 12.69 -1.10 -29.89
CA ILE A 8 11.56 -1.23 -28.98
C ILE A 8 11.93 -0.39 -27.76
N LEU A 9 11.48 0.86 -27.72
CA LEU A 9 11.24 1.66 -26.51
C LEU A 9 10.65 3.02 -26.89
N THR A 10 9.63 3.01 -27.74
CA THR A 10 8.71 4.16 -27.89
C THR A 10 7.33 3.76 -27.40
N HIS A 11 7.25 3.43 -26.10
CA HIS A 11 6.05 3.74 -25.35
C HIS A 11 6.38 4.95 -24.47
N GLN A 12 6.17 6.12 -25.05
CA GLN A 12 5.87 7.33 -24.31
C GLN A 12 4.62 7.06 -23.46
N LYS A 13 4.78 6.47 -22.27
CA LYS A 13 3.88 6.81 -21.18
C LYS A 13 4.36 8.16 -20.69
N ARG A 14 3.67 9.20 -21.15
CA ARG A 14 3.59 10.49 -20.49
C ARG A 14 3.36 10.26 -19.00
N PHE A 15 4.44 10.28 -18.21
CA PHE A 15 4.37 10.42 -16.76
C PHE A 15 3.97 11.86 -16.46
N TYR A 16 2.70 12.20 -16.73
CA TYR A 16 2.11 13.38 -16.11
C TYR A 16 1.94 13.09 -14.62
N SER A 17 2.43 14.03 -13.82
CA SER A 17 2.42 14.09 -12.36
C SER A 17 3.20 12.99 -11.63
N ILE A 18 4.47 13.28 -11.36
CA ILE A 18 5.07 12.92 -10.06
C ILE A 18 4.19 13.62 -9.03
N SER A 19 3.19 12.90 -8.53
CA SER A 19 2.29 13.35 -7.47
C SER A 19 3.14 13.77 -6.28
N LYS A 20 2.95 15.01 -5.81
CA LYS A 20 3.48 15.54 -4.55
C LYS A 20 3.58 14.41 -3.52
N GLU A 21 4.80 14.00 -3.17
CA GLU A 21 5.00 13.12 -2.03
C GLU A 21 4.31 13.79 -0.83
N VAL A 22 3.27 13.16 -0.30
CA VAL A 22 2.65 13.61 0.95
C VAL A 22 3.69 13.35 2.02
N LYS A 23 4.50 14.37 2.33
CA LYS A 23 5.45 14.33 3.44
C LYS A 23 4.64 14.36 4.73
N ILE A 24 4.36 13.19 5.28
CA ILE A 24 3.71 13.04 6.57
C ILE A 24 4.75 13.33 7.66
N PRO A 25 4.49 14.24 8.61
CA PRO A 25 5.39 14.48 9.72
C PRO A 25 5.66 13.20 10.53
N PRO A 26 6.88 12.97 11.02
CA PRO A 26 7.24 11.75 11.75
C PRO A 26 6.35 11.52 12.98
N GLU A 27 5.92 12.59 13.66
CA GLU A 27 4.99 12.51 14.79
C GLU A 27 3.63 11.93 14.39
N GLN A 28 3.11 12.29 13.21
CA GLN A 28 1.83 11.74 12.72
C GLN A 28 1.98 10.27 12.33
N ILE A 29 3.13 9.88 11.77
CA ILE A 29 3.43 8.48 11.42
C ILE A 29 3.39 7.61 12.67
N GLN A 30 4.03 8.06 13.75
CA GLN A 30 4.02 7.34 15.02
C GLN A 30 2.59 7.17 15.56
N LYS A 31 1.82 8.25 15.60
CA LYS A 31 0.42 8.21 16.06
C LYS A 31 -0.45 7.26 15.22
N ILE A 32 -0.23 7.22 13.90
CA ILE A 32 -0.96 6.30 13.02
C ILE A 32 -0.58 4.84 13.32
N ASN A 33 0.71 4.55 13.51
CA ASN A 33 1.14 3.19 13.88
C ASN A 33 0.56 2.77 15.24
N GLU A 34 0.60 3.64 16.25
CA GLU A 34 -0.02 3.41 17.56
C GLU A 34 -1.53 3.19 17.43
N TRP A 35 -2.21 3.95 16.57
CA TRP A 35 -3.63 3.75 16.28
C TRP A 35 -3.90 2.40 15.62
N ILE A 36 -3.08 1.99 14.65
CA ILE A 36 -3.20 0.69 13.98
C ILE A 36 -2.96 -0.47 14.97
N ASP A 37 -1.99 -0.33 15.87
CA ASP A 37 -1.68 -1.38 16.86
C ASP A 37 -2.76 -1.52 17.93
N ASN A 38 -3.36 -0.40 18.36
CA ASN A 38 -4.47 -0.39 19.33
C ASN A 38 -5.86 -0.58 18.68
N PHE A 39 -5.92 -0.77 17.36
CA PHE A 39 -7.17 -0.94 16.64
C PHE A 39 -7.98 -2.15 17.16
N ASN A 40 -9.25 -1.91 17.50
CA ASN A 40 -10.17 -2.93 17.97
C ASN A 40 -11.58 -2.75 17.36
N LYS A 41 -12.49 -3.68 17.64
CA LYS A 41 -13.88 -3.62 17.18
C LYS A 41 -14.60 -2.33 17.58
N ASP A 42 -14.32 -1.80 18.76
CA ASP A 42 -15.01 -0.63 19.34
C ASP A 42 -14.58 0.69 18.69
N THR A 43 -13.42 0.72 18.04
CA THR A 43 -13.00 1.89 17.25
C THR A 43 -13.85 2.11 16.00
N VAL A 44 -14.58 1.09 15.53
CA VAL A 44 -15.40 1.18 14.32
C VAL A 44 -16.82 1.64 14.68
N PRO A 45 -17.30 2.77 14.15
CA PRO A 45 -18.66 3.22 14.39
C PRO A 45 -19.69 2.20 13.88
N LYS A 46 -20.68 1.88 14.73
CA LYS A 46 -21.76 0.94 14.40
C LYS A 46 -22.56 1.37 13.15
N SER A 47 -22.67 2.68 12.89
CA SER A 47 -23.33 3.22 11.70
C SER A 47 -22.61 2.88 10.38
N CYS A 48 -21.30 2.63 10.45
CA CYS A 48 -20.46 2.33 9.29
C CYS A 48 -20.22 0.82 9.14
N MET A 49 -20.66 0.00 10.09
CA MET A 49 -20.32 -1.42 10.19
C MET A 49 -21.57 -2.30 10.20
N SER A 50 -21.56 -3.30 9.34
CA SER A 50 -22.56 -4.37 9.30
C SER A 50 -21.86 -5.71 9.48
N VAL A 51 -22.25 -6.45 10.51
CA VAL A 51 -21.76 -7.82 10.76
C VAL A 51 -22.89 -8.79 10.46
N GLN A 52 -22.65 -9.71 9.53
CA GLN A 52 -23.61 -10.74 9.16
C GLN A 52 -22.99 -12.13 9.31
N TYR A 53 -23.76 -13.08 9.82
CA TYR A 53 -23.35 -14.48 9.89
C TYR A 53 -24.00 -15.28 8.78
N VAL A 54 -23.18 -15.92 7.96
CA VAL A 54 -23.61 -16.69 6.80
C VAL A 54 -23.12 -18.14 6.92
N ARG A 55 -23.64 -19.02 6.07
CA ARG A 55 -23.16 -20.40 5.98
C ARG A 55 -21.76 -20.42 5.34
N SER A 56 -20.90 -21.30 5.84
CA SER A 56 -19.55 -21.49 5.29
C SER A 56 -19.60 -22.23 3.96
N SER A 57 -18.58 -22.03 3.11
CA SER A 57 -18.58 -22.53 1.73
C SER A 57 -17.76 -23.82 1.55
N GLY A 58 -17.27 -24.40 2.64
CA GLY A 58 -16.34 -25.54 2.67
C GLY A 58 -17.02 -26.91 2.48
N PRO A 59 -16.23 -28.01 2.50
CA PRO A 59 -16.73 -29.38 2.29
C PRO A 59 -17.86 -29.72 3.26
N GLY A 60 -18.99 -30.13 2.68
CA GLY A 60 -20.30 -30.22 3.32
C GLY A 60 -20.38 -31.29 4.42
N GLY A 61 -21.02 -30.90 5.52
CA GLY A 61 -21.37 -31.73 6.66
C GLY A 61 -22.45 -31.05 7.49
N GLN A 62 -22.96 -31.71 8.54
CA GLN A 62 -24.06 -31.15 9.36
C GLN A 62 -23.76 -29.73 9.87
N ASN A 63 -22.52 -29.47 10.31
CA ASN A 63 -22.13 -28.15 10.81
C ASN A 63 -22.11 -27.07 9.71
N VAL A 64 -21.57 -27.37 8.52
CA VAL A 64 -21.48 -26.41 7.40
C VAL A 64 -22.87 -26.06 6.84
N ASN A 65 -23.76 -27.05 6.77
CA ASN A 65 -25.08 -26.88 6.17
C ASN A 65 -26.09 -26.22 7.12
N LYS A 66 -25.97 -26.46 8.43
CA LYS A 66 -26.97 -26.03 9.42
C LYS A 66 -26.57 -24.76 10.17
N LEU A 67 -25.28 -24.49 10.37
CA LEU A 67 -24.84 -23.40 11.23
C LEU A 67 -24.21 -22.26 10.44
N SER A 68 -24.78 -21.05 10.56
CA SER A 68 -24.16 -19.83 10.01
C SER A 68 -22.96 -19.42 10.86
N THR A 69 -21.80 -20.04 10.66
CA THR A 69 -20.59 -19.75 11.44
C THR A 69 -19.65 -18.75 10.76
N LYS A 70 -19.68 -18.63 9.43
CA LYS A 70 -18.90 -17.65 8.68
C LYS A 70 -19.32 -16.24 9.08
N CYS A 71 -18.36 -15.42 9.47
CA CYS A 71 -18.58 -13.99 9.68
C CYS A 71 -18.30 -13.24 8.38
N SER A 72 -19.20 -12.33 8.02
CA SER A 72 -19.04 -11.36 6.94
C SER A 72 -19.16 -9.96 7.53
N LEU A 73 -18.02 -9.29 7.64
CA LEU A 73 -17.89 -7.89 8.06
C LEU A 73 -17.95 -7.01 6.82
N GLU A 74 -18.91 -6.11 6.76
CA GLU A 74 -19.02 -5.07 5.73
C GLU A 74 -18.88 -3.69 6.36
N ILE A 75 -17.91 -2.92 5.86
CA ILE A 75 -17.71 -1.52 6.23
C ILE A 75 -18.19 -0.66 5.05
N LEU A 76 -19.06 0.30 5.36
CA LEU A 76 -19.66 1.22 4.38
C LEU A 76 -19.00 2.60 4.45
N ASN A 77 -19.07 3.33 3.33
CA ASN A 77 -18.61 4.72 3.21
C ASN A 77 -17.13 4.89 3.55
N VAL A 78 -16.29 3.96 3.07
CA VAL A 78 -14.85 3.94 3.38
C VAL A 78 -14.19 5.27 3.02
N LYS A 79 -14.51 5.87 1.86
CA LYS A 79 -13.95 7.18 1.45
C LYS A 79 -14.28 8.32 2.40
N LYS A 80 -15.43 8.28 3.09
CA LYS A 80 -15.88 9.32 4.03
C LYS A 80 -15.45 9.07 5.48
N SER A 81 -14.81 7.93 5.75
CA SER A 81 -14.39 7.56 7.10
C SER A 81 -13.13 8.28 7.59
N GLY A 82 -12.48 9.09 6.74
CA GLY A 82 -11.26 9.82 7.06
C GLY A 82 -11.47 10.87 8.15
N PHE A 83 -10.61 10.88 9.17
CA PHE A 83 -10.49 11.99 10.12
C PHE A 83 -9.08 12.59 10.13
N SER A 84 -8.99 13.88 10.44
CA SER A 84 -7.74 14.59 10.60
C SER A 84 -7.19 14.40 12.01
N LEU A 85 -5.90 14.08 12.13
CA LEU A 85 -5.20 13.91 13.42
C LEU A 85 -4.95 15.24 14.16
N GLU A 86 -5.39 16.36 13.61
CA GLU A 86 -5.18 17.69 14.17
C GLU A 86 -6.09 17.95 15.38
N LYS A 87 -5.52 18.51 16.44
CA LYS A 87 -6.23 18.80 17.69
C LYS A 87 -7.34 19.83 17.42
N GLY A 88 -8.60 19.43 17.61
CA GLY A 88 -9.76 20.32 17.56
C GLY A 88 -10.80 20.01 16.49
N SER A 89 -10.57 19.04 15.60
CA SER A 89 -11.62 18.60 14.68
C SER A 89 -12.67 17.77 15.43
N LYS A 90 -13.94 18.18 15.36
CA LYS A 90 -15.05 17.35 15.84
C LYS A 90 -15.14 16.15 14.90
N LEU A 91 -14.93 14.94 15.42
CA LEU A 91 -15.21 13.72 14.66
C LEU A 91 -16.72 13.69 14.38
N SER A 92 -17.09 13.70 13.10
CA SER A 92 -18.42 13.26 12.72
C SER A 92 -18.56 11.78 13.08
N GLY A 93 -19.77 11.34 13.45
CA GLY A 93 -20.01 9.96 13.92
C GLY A 93 -19.59 8.86 12.93
N SER A 94 -19.32 9.20 11.66
CA SER A 94 -18.86 8.28 10.62
C SER A 94 -17.34 8.28 10.38
N GLN A 95 -16.58 9.18 11.00
CA GLN A 95 -15.13 9.33 10.78
C GLN A 95 -14.34 8.60 11.86
N TRP A 96 -13.47 7.67 11.45
CA TRP A 96 -12.73 6.81 12.38
C TRP A 96 -11.39 6.30 11.84
N ILE A 97 -11.11 6.42 10.53
CA ILE A 97 -9.82 6.02 9.94
C ILE A 97 -8.94 7.27 9.79
N PRO A 98 -7.66 7.26 10.21
CA PRO A 98 -6.75 8.35 9.96
C PRO A 98 -6.66 8.67 8.46
N GLN A 99 -6.82 9.95 8.09
CA GLN A 99 -6.88 10.36 6.68
C GLN A 99 -5.65 9.96 5.84
N PRO A 100 -4.40 10.03 6.35
CA PRO A 100 -3.23 9.55 5.60
C PRO A 100 -3.27 8.04 5.34
N LEU A 101 -3.74 7.25 6.31
CA LEU A 101 -3.92 5.81 6.16
C LEU A 101 -4.98 5.52 5.08
N LEU A 102 -6.14 6.18 5.16
CA LEU A 102 -7.22 6.01 4.19
C LEU A 102 -6.77 6.34 2.75
N HIS A 103 -5.99 7.42 2.59
CA HIS A 103 -5.42 7.79 1.30
C HIS A 103 -4.51 6.68 0.75
N MET A 104 -3.62 6.12 1.58
CA MET A 104 -2.75 5.01 1.17
C MET A 104 -3.51 3.73 0.84
N MET A 105 -4.62 3.46 1.53
CA MET A 105 -5.46 2.30 1.25
C MET A 105 -6.15 2.42 -0.11
N ILE A 106 -6.73 3.56 -0.43
CA ILE A 106 -7.55 3.74 -1.65
C ILE A 106 -6.67 4.06 -2.86
N ASN A 107 -5.74 5.01 -2.73
CA ASN A 107 -4.95 5.49 -3.84
C ASN A 107 -3.63 4.72 -3.99
N GLY A 108 -3.22 3.95 -2.98
CA GLY A 108 -1.92 3.31 -2.96
C GLY A 108 -0.83 4.20 -2.38
N ASN A 109 0.39 3.70 -2.48
CA ASN A 109 1.59 4.29 -1.87
C ASN A 109 2.78 4.17 -2.82
N VAL A 110 3.94 4.67 -2.40
CA VAL A 110 5.15 4.62 -3.24
C VAL A 110 5.54 3.19 -3.63
N LYS A 111 5.33 2.21 -2.76
CA LYS A 111 5.63 0.79 -3.02
C LYS A 111 4.75 0.19 -4.14
N THR A 112 3.53 0.71 -4.28
CA THR A 112 2.54 0.24 -5.27
C THR A 112 2.46 1.16 -6.49
N ASN A 113 3.42 2.08 -6.66
CA ASN A 113 3.40 3.12 -7.69
C ASN A 113 2.12 3.95 -7.69
N TYR A 114 1.57 4.26 -6.51
CA TYR A 114 0.33 5.03 -6.33
C TYR A 114 -0.86 4.44 -7.09
N VAL A 115 -0.95 3.11 -7.06
CA VAL A 115 -2.12 2.34 -7.47
C VAL A 115 -2.65 1.61 -6.26
N MET A 116 -3.97 1.50 -6.14
CA MET A 116 -4.63 0.78 -5.07
C MET A 116 -3.95 -0.58 -4.80
N PRO A 117 -3.57 -0.91 -3.55
CA PRO A 117 -2.85 -2.13 -3.23
C PRO A 117 -3.63 -3.38 -3.65
N ASP A 118 -2.95 -4.40 -4.14
CA ASP A 118 -3.60 -5.63 -4.62
C ASP A 118 -4.40 -6.33 -3.52
N ILE A 119 -3.91 -6.28 -2.27
CA ILE A 119 -4.68 -6.78 -1.13
C ILE A 119 -6.00 -6.01 -0.97
N MET A 120 -6.00 -4.69 -1.14
CA MET A 120 -7.21 -3.89 -1.03
C MET A 120 -8.18 -4.17 -2.19
N LYS A 121 -7.70 -4.51 -3.39
CA LYS A 121 -8.54 -4.90 -4.54
C LYS A 121 -9.40 -6.13 -4.28
N LEU A 122 -8.93 -7.02 -3.40
CA LEU A 122 -9.66 -8.23 -3.03
C LEU A 122 -10.86 -7.93 -2.12
N TYR A 123 -10.75 -6.94 -1.24
CA TYR A 123 -11.75 -6.67 -0.22
C TYR A 123 -12.63 -5.46 -0.53
N TYR A 124 -12.09 -4.44 -1.20
CA TYR A 124 -12.79 -3.19 -1.47
C TYR A 124 -13.58 -3.25 -2.77
N LYS A 125 -14.83 -2.79 -2.72
CA LYS A 125 -15.76 -2.70 -3.84
C LYS A 125 -16.00 -1.24 -4.18
N PRO A 126 -15.33 -0.69 -5.21
CA PRO A 126 -15.41 0.74 -5.53
C PRO A 126 -16.81 1.25 -5.86
N GLN A 127 -17.66 0.41 -6.47
CA GLN A 127 -19.02 0.77 -6.89
C GLN A 127 -19.95 1.08 -5.71
N LYS A 128 -19.81 0.34 -4.61
CA LYS A 128 -20.64 0.50 -3.40
C LYS A 128 -19.95 1.30 -2.30
N ASP A 129 -18.69 1.67 -2.51
CA ASP A 129 -17.80 2.19 -1.46
C ASP A 129 -17.82 1.33 -0.19
N SER A 130 -17.78 0.00 -0.37
CA SER A 130 -17.83 -0.95 0.72
C SER A 130 -16.60 -1.87 0.76
N LEU A 131 -16.13 -2.13 1.98
CA LEU A 131 -15.04 -3.06 2.27
C LEU A 131 -15.63 -4.31 2.90
N VAL A 132 -15.50 -5.45 2.24
CA VAL A 132 -16.10 -6.72 2.68
C VAL A 132 -14.98 -7.68 3.09
N ILE A 133 -14.98 -8.07 4.36
CA ILE A 133 -14.01 -9.01 4.94
C ILE A 133 -14.77 -10.21 5.49
N GLN A 134 -14.33 -11.40 5.13
CA GLN A 134 -14.99 -12.64 5.56
C GLN A 134 -14.01 -13.58 6.27
N SER A 135 -14.52 -14.35 7.23
CA SER A 135 -13.77 -15.39 7.89
C SER A 135 -14.65 -16.56 8.32
N ASP A 136 -14.20 -17.76 7.98
CA ASP A 136 -14.82 -19.05 8.31
C ASP A 136 -13.80 -20.09 8.81
N SER A 137 -12.66 -19.61 9.33
CA SER A 137 -11.56 -20.45 9.83
C SER A 137 -11.97 -21.33 11.00
N GLU A 138 -12.88 -20.86 11.85
CA GLU A 138 -13.28 -21.54 13.09
C GLU A 138 -14.73 -22.00 13.11
N ARG A 139 -15.02 -22.97 13.98
CA ARG A 139 -16.40 -23.45 14.21
C ARG A 139 -17.25 -22.49 15.04
N LYS A 140 -16.63 -21.59 15.81
CA LYS A 140 -17.33 -20.63 16.69
C LYS A 140 -17.47 -19.26 16.01
N ARG A 141 -18.69 -18.70 16.03
CA ARG A 141 -19.01 -17.38 15.45
C ARG A 141 -18.16 -16.25 16.01
N ASN A 142 -18.03 -16.18 17.34
CA ASN A 142 -17.30 -15.11 18.02
C ASN A 142 -15.82 -15.08 17.61
N LEU A 143 -15.20 -16.25 17.41
CA LEU A 143 -13.81 -16.32 16.95
C LEU A 143 -13.69 -15.82 15.51
N ASN A 144 -14.59 -16.24 14.61
CA ASN A 144 -14.60 -15.77 13.23
C ASN A 144 -14.80 -14.25 13.11
N GLU A 145 -15.57 -13.66 14.01
CA GLU A 145 -15.71 -12.21 14.12
C GLU A 145 -14.39 -11.53 14.50
N VAL A 146 -13.72 -12.00 15.55
CA VAL A 146 -12.38 -11.51 15.94
C VAL A 146 -11.39 -11.65 14.78
N HIS A 147 -11.41 -12.78 14.06
CA HIS A 147 -10.57 -12.98 12.89
C HIS A 147 -10.83 -11.96 11.76
N CYS A 148 -12.08 -11.51 11.56
CA CYS A 148 -12.38 -10.47 10.58
C CYS A 148 -11.72 -9.14 10.96
N PHE A 149 -11.78 -8.75 12.23
CA PHE A 149 -11.11 -7.53 12.71
C PHE A 149 -9.58 -7.64 12.65
N ASN A 150 -9.01 -8.81 12.93
CA ASN A 150 -7.57 -9.04 12.78
C ASN A 150 -7.12 -8.94 11.31
N LYS A 151 -7.93 -9.44 10.37
CA LYS A 151 -7.68 -9.26 8.92
C LYS A 151 -7.74 -7.78 8.54
N LEU A 152 -8.70 -7.04 9.06
CA LEU A 152 -8.81 -5.60 8.84
C LEU A 152 -7.58 -4.85 9.37
N GLN A 153 -7.13 -5.15 10.58
CA GLN A 153 -5.91 -4.60 11.16
C GLN A 153 -4.68 -4.91 10.30
N LYS A 154 -4.58 -6.15 9.81
CA LYS A 154 -3.51 -6.57 8.89
C LYS A 154 -3.53 -5.76 7.59
N ILE A 155 -4.70 -5.52 7.01
CA ILE A 155 -4.84 -4.67 5.81
C ILE A 155 -4.32 -3.25 6.10
N PHE A 156 -4.61 -2.68 7.27
CA PHE A 156 -4.08 -1.38 7.66
C PHE A 156 -2.55 -1.38 7.74
N LYS A 157 -1.96 -2.37 8.42
CA LYS A 157 -0.50 -2.52 8.55
C LYS A 157 0.21 -2.65 7.19
N GLU A 158 -0.36 -3.41 6.27
CA GLU A 158 0.24 -3.62 4.95
C GLU A 158 0.06 -2.43 4.01
N SER A 159 -1.05 -1.71 4.15
CA SER A 159 -1.35 -0.52 3.31
C SER A 159 -0.54 0.69 3.75
N PHE A 160 -0.31 0.84 5.06
CA PHE A 160 0.47 1.93 5.62
C PHE A 160 1.96 1.71 5.40
N TYR A 161 2.47 2.26 4.31
CA TYR A 161 3.89 2.23 3.99
C TYR A 161 4.42 3.65 3.87
N VAL A 162 5.30 4.03 4.78
CA VAL A 162 6.07 5.27 4.71
C VAL A 162 7.52 4.91 4.39
N GLN A 163 8.06 5.52 3.34
CA GLN A 163 9.49 5.41 3.04
C GLN A 163 10.28 6.02 4.20
N LYS A 164 11.14 5.21 4.81
CA LYS A 164 12.08 5.69 5.82
C LYS A 164 13.12 6.57 5.14
N GLU A 165 13.56 7.61 5.83
CA GLU A 165 14.67 8.42 5.35
C GLU A 165 15.91 7.54 5.18
N VAL A 166 16.66 7.80 4.09
CA VAL A 166 17.89 7.07 3.81
C VAL A 166 18.92 7.42 4.89
N SER A 167 19.48 6.40 5.56
CA SER A 167 20.59 6.56 6.51
C SER A 167 21.73 7.39 5.92
N ILE A 168 22.39 8.19 6.75
CA ILE A 168 23.54 9.02 6.37
C ILE A 168 24.63 8.15 5.72
N GLU A 169 24.93 6.99 6.33
CA GLU A 169 25.90 6.02 5.80
C GLU A 169 25.53 5.52 4.40
N ASN A 170 24.24 5.23 4.18
CA ASN A 170 23.76 4.82 2.86
C ASN A 170 23.94 5.94 1.83
N LYS A 171 23.66 7.20 2.19
CA LYS A 171 23.87 8.35 1.30
C LYS A 171 25.34 8.48 0.88
N GLU A 172 26.26 8.37 1.83
CA GLU A 172 27.70 8.43 1.57
C GLU A 172 28.18 7.25 0.72
N LYS A 173 27.65 6.04 0.96
CA LYS A 173 27.94 4.87 0.13
C LYS A 173 27.52 5.11 -1.33
N TRP A 174 26.33 5.66 -1.55
CA TRP A 174 25.85 5.99 -2.90
C TRP A 174 26.66 7.10 -3.57
N GLN A 175 27.13 8.10 -2.82
CA GLN A 175 28.05 9.12 -3.33
C GLN A 175 29.36 8.51 -3.82
N ARG A 176 29.99 7.65 -3.00
CA ARG A 176 31.22 6.94 -3.37
C ARG A 176 31.06 6.06 -4.61
N ILE A 177 29.91 5.39 -4.76
CA ILE A 177 29.61 4.59 -5.96
C ILE A 177 29.49 5.49 -7.19
N LYS A 178 28.77 6.61 -7.08
CA LYS A 178 28.56 7.58 -8.16
C LYS A 178 29.87 8.20 -8.65
N GLU A 179 30.76 8.56 -7.73
CA GLU A 179 32.09 9.10 -8.05
C GLU A 179 32.92 8.08 -8.83
N ARG A 180 33.00 6.84 -8.32
CA ARG A 180 33.73 5.75 -8.98
C ARG A 180 33.20 5.43 -10.38
N GLU A 181 31.88 5.41 -10.57
CA GLU A 181 31.28 5.20 -11.89
C GLU A 181 31.61 6.35 -12.85
N ASN A 182 31.60 7.59 -12.35
CA ASN A 182 31.95 8.75 -13.15
C ASN A 182 33.42 8.71 -13.61
N GLU A 183 34.35 8.35 -12.72
CA GLU A 183 35.77 8.21 -13.05
C GLU A 183 35.98 7.15 -14.14
N LYS A 184 35.40 5.95 -13.97
CA LYS A 184 35.44 4.88 -15.00
C LYS A 184 34.89 5.37 -16.33
N ARG A 185 33.76 6.08 -16.31
CA ARG A 185 33.16 6.67 -17.51
C ARG A 185 34.09 7.68 -18.19
N LEU A 186 34.78 8.53 -17.43
CA LEU A 186 35.77 9.48 -17.97
C LEU A 186 36.98 8.75 -18.58
N GLN A 187 37.51 7.74 -17.90
CA GLN A 187 38.62 6.91 -18.41
C GLN A 187 38.25 6.23 -19.73
N GLN A 188 37.07 5.62 -19.81
CA GLN A 188 36.58 4.98 -21.03
C GLN A 188 36.41 5.99 -22.18
N LYS A 189 35.90 7.20 -21.88
CA LYS A 189 35.79 8.27 -22.87
C LYS A 189 37.17 8.70 -23.40
N LYS A 190 38.15 8.89 -22.51
CA LYS A 190 39.53 9.21 -22.88
C LYS A 190 40.14 8.11 -23.75
N PHE A 191 40.01 6.84 -23.34
CA PHE A 191 40.49 5.69 -24.10
C PHE A 191 39.86 5.64 -25.51
N ASN A 192 38.54 5.78 -25.60
CA ASN A 192 37.85 5.78 -26.89
C ASN A 192 38.26 6.97 -27.78
N GLN A 193 38.54 8.14 -27.20
CA GLN A 193 39.05 9.30 -27.92
C GLN A 193 40.45 9.03 -28.48
N MET A 194 41.36 8.49 -27.67
CA MET A 194 42.70 8.09 -28.11
C MET A 194 42.63 7.06 -29.23
N ARG A 195 41.80 6.03 -29.05
CA ARG A 195 41.57 4.98 -30.06
C ARG A 195 41.11 5.56 -31.39
N ARG A 196 40.19 6.54 -31.38
CA ARG A 196 39.72 7.24 -32.59
C ARG A 196 40.80 8.09 -33.29
N LYS A 197 41.69 8.74 -32.53
CA LYS A 197 42.81 9.50 -33.10
C LYS A 197 43.80 8.56 -33.79
N PHE A 198 44.17 7.47 -33.11
CA PHE A 198 45.09 6.47 -33.66
C PHE A 198 44.64 5.90 -35.03
N TYR A 199 43.33 5.68 -35.21
CA TYR A 199 42.75 5.24 -36.50
C TYR A 199 42.67 6.32 -37.58
N LYS A 200 42.89 7.60 -37.25
CA LYS A 200 42.92 8.70 -38.22
C LYS A 200 44.33 9.03 -38.69
N ASP A 201 45.32 8.77 -37.85
CA ASP A 201 46.72 9.10 -38.10
C ASP A 201 47.47 7.98 -38.85
N ASN A 202 46.87 6.78 -38.97
CA ASN A 202 47.29 5.70 -39.88
C ASN A 202 46.30 5.59 -41.04
#